data_AF-A0A0X3AM22-F1
#
_entry.id   AF-A0A0X3AM22-F1
#
_cell.length_a   1.000
_cell.length_b   1.000
_cell.length_c   1.000
_cell.angle_alpha   90.00
_cell.angle_beta   90.00
_cell.angle_gamma   90.00
#
_symmetry.space_group_name_H-M   'P 1'
#
loop_
_entity.id
_entity.type
_entity.pdbx_description
1 polymer ?
#
loop_
_entity_poly.entity_id
_entity_poly.type
_entity_poly.pdbx_seq_one_letter_code
_entity_poly.pdbx_strand_id
1 'polypeptide(L)'
;MNNLLITRSKFVFYSFALLAFILAIFCSYLLPKKYFSDALTIINNPWNLKGYIGSFQFSILFYSITCMRWLPYPVVAMIQYPILIYILLKICVPPNFDKIRINNVLMYFSFFILGIYLSMQSKDFITFLFCALLIKIIKRKHHIIRNRILICILLILFSLVFRTYYFIVLILSILFSILHKLKINNIYALILYGLLFIIIISLTYGVFKDGYMSDKNRTELNEARFDDPNIKQESKSAIVPPLPTNTWYGEAISILYGFVVVNIPINSFLSFSPQVIMFSIWQLTLFVNLFIKFKNKLKANNQENNYNWAFYITFTFFIVQGLFEPDLGSSIRHKAGIFPLIYFILFYDVKK
;
A
#
# COMPACT_ATOMS: atom_id res chain seq x y z
N MET A 1 -0.77 41.46 14.56
CA MET A 1 -1.47 40.45 13.73
C MET A 1 -0.45 39.81 12.82
N ASN A 2 -0.04 38.57 13.08
CA ASN A 2 0.88 37.85 12.18
C ASN A 2 0.09 37.47 10.92
N ASN A 3 0.39 38.11 9.81
CA ASN A 3 -0.13 37.70 8.50
C ASN A 3 0.22 36.22 8.28
N LEU A 4 -0.79 35.35 8.29
CA LEU A 4 -0.67 33.95 7.92
C LEU A 4 -0.30 33.89 6.43
N LEU A 5 1.00 34.02 6.13
CA LEU A 5 1.53 33.89 4.78
C LEU A 5 1.49 32.40 4.38
N ILE A 6 0.41 32.01 3.72
CA ILE A 6 0.29 30.70 3.07
C ILE A 6 1.18 30.73 1.83
N THR A 7 2.17 29.84 1.75
CA THR A 7 3.00 29.69 0.55
C THR A 7 2.19 29.09 -0.60
N ARG A 8 2.56 29.38 -1.85
CA ARG A 8 1.92 28.80 -3.05
C ARG A 8 1.80 27.27 -2.97
N SER A 9 2.86 26.60 -2.51
CA SER A 9 2.88 25.15 -2.30
C SER A 9 1.87 24.67 -1.27
N LYS A 10 1.72 25.37 -0.14
CA LYS A 10 0.69 25.04 0.86
C LYS A 10 -0.71 25.30 0.31
N PHE A 11 -0.91 26.40 -0.43
CA PHE A 11 -2.18 26.69 -1.07
C PHE A 11 -2.60 25.55 -2.01
N VAL A 12 -1.74 25.16 -2.97
CA VAL A 12 -2.03 24.04 -3.90
C VAL A 12 -2.28 22.73 -3.15
N PHE A 13 -1.50 22.44 -2.09
CA PHE A 13 -1.72 21.26 -1.25
C PHE A 13 -3.12 21.26 -0.62
N TYR A 14 -3.53 22.37 -0.01
CA TYR A 14 -4.86 22.50 0.58
C TYR A 14 -5.98 22.49 -0.46
N SER A 15 -5.77 23.05 -1.66
CA SER A 15 -6.76 23.03 -2.74
C SER A 15 -7.06 21.59 -3.20
N PHE A 16 -6.02 20.80 -3.51
CA PHE A 16 -6.23 19.40 -3.89
C PHE A 16 -6.79 18.56 -2.75
N ALA A 17 -6.33 18.78 -1.51
CA ALA A 17 -6.90 18.13 -0.34
C ALA A 17 -8.39 18.48 -0.16
N LEU A 18 -8.79 19.74 -0.37
CA LEU A 18 -10.19 20.17 -0.28
C LEU A 18 -11.05 19.53 -1.37
N LEU A 19 -10.58 19.52 -2.62
CA LEU A 19 -11.31 18.87 -3.72
C LEU A 19 -11.52 17.38 -3.47
N ALA A 20 -10.48 16.69 -3.01
CA ALA A 20 -10.57 15.28 -2.68
C ALA A 20 -11.35 15.02 -1.38
N PHE A 21 -11.40 15.96 -0.44
CA PHE A 21 -12.27 15.90 0.73
C PHE A 21 -13.75 15.96 0.34
N ILE A 22 -14.11 16.88 -0.55
CA ILE A 22 -15.46 16.97 -1.13
C ILE A 22 -15.80 15.65 -1.81
N LEU A 23 -14.90 15.12 -2.65
CA LEU A 23 -15.10 13.82 -3.28
C LEU A 23 -15.31 12.71 -2.23
N ALA A 24 -14.49 12.66 -1.17
CA ALA A 24 -14.56 11.64 -0.13
C ALA A 24 -15.94 11.60 0.56
N ILE A 25 -16.54 12.77 0.83
CA ILE A 25 -17.89 12.90 1.40
C ILE A 25 -18.94 12.35 0.42
N PHE A 26 -18.79 12.64 -0.88
CA PHE A 26 -19.75 12.23 -1.90
C PHE A 26 -19.50 10.85 -2.50
N CYS A 27 -18.39 10.19 -2.17
CA CYS A 27 -17.99 8.89 -2.72
C CYS A 27 -19.10 7.84 -2.64
N SER A 28 -19.85 7.79 -1.52
CA SER A 28 -20.94 6.83 -1.30
C SER A 28 -22.11 6.98 -2.27
N TYR A 29 -22.28 8.15 -2.88
CA TYR A 29 -23.35 8.43 -3.83
C TYR A 29 -22.90 8.26 -5.29
N LEU A 30 -21.59 8.35 -5.54
CA LEU A 30 -21.01 8.33 -6.89
C LEU A 30 -20.47 6.95 -7.28
N LEU A 31 -19.93 6.19 -6.32
CA LEU A 31 -19.21 4.96 -6.60
C LEU A 31 -20.10 3.72 -6.51
N PRO A 32 -19.84 2.68 -7.32
CA PRO A 32 -20.53 1.40 -7.20
C PRO A 32 -20.26 0.69 -5.86
N LYS A 33 -21.20 -0.15 -5.42
CA LYS A 33 -21.14 -0.88 -4.13
C LYS A 33 -19.83 -1.67 -3.90
N LYS A 34 -19.19 -2.17 -4.96
CA LYS A 34 -17.93 -2.92 -4.89
C LYS A 34 -16.77 -2.18 -4.21
N TYR A 35 -16.76 -0.84 -4.25
CA TYR A 35 -15.74 -0.03 -3.57
C TYR A 35 -15.89 -0.07 -2.04
N PHE A 36 -17.06 -0.49 -1.55
CA PHE A 36 -17.43 -0.49 -0.13
C PHE A 36 -17.44 -1.90 0.47
N SER A 37 -16.92 -2.93 -0.22
CA SER A 37 -16.97 -4.32 0.27
C SER A 37 -16.35 -4.52 1.66
N ASP A 38 -15.17 -3.93 1.90
CA ASP A 38 -14.52 -3.96 3.21
C ASP A 38 -15.36 -3.21 4.26
N ALA A 39 -15.91 -2.05 3.90
CA ALA A 39 -16.70 -1.23 4.80
C ALA A 39 -18.02 -1.92 5.20
N LEU A 40 -18.70 -2.54 4.24
CA LEU A 40 -19.90 -3.34 4.49
C LEU A 40 -19.60 -4.53 5.39
N THR A 41 -18.45 -5.20 5.19
CA THR A 41 -18.01 -6.30 6.06
C THR A 41 -17.78 -5.82 7.50
N ILE A 42 -17.14 -4.66 7.68
CA ILE A 42 -16.86 -4.07 9.00
C ILE A 42 -18.16 -3.62 9.70
N ILE A 43 -19.08 -3.00 8.96
CA ILE A 43 -20.35 -2.50 9.51
C ILE A 43 -21.25 -3.67 9.90
N ASN A 44 -21.56 -4.53 8.93
CA ASN A 44 -22.56 -5.59 9.09
C ASN A 44 -22.05 -6.75 9.95
N ASN A 45 -20.74 -6.96 9.98
CA ASN A 45 -20.11 -8.09 10.65
C ASN A 45 -20.85 -9.43 10.38
N PRO A 46 -20.97 -9.82 9.09
CA PRO A 46 -21.88 -10.92 8.69
C PRO A 46 -21.53 -12.26 9.33
N TRP A 47 -20.26 -12.49 9.68
CA TRP A 47 -19.78 -13.73 10.30
C TRP A 47 -19.58 -13.61 11.81
N ASN A 48 -20.13 -12.58 12.45
CA ASN A 48 -19.95 -12.30 13.88
C ASN A 48 -18.48 -12.39 14.33
N LEU A 49 -17.59 -11.85 13.48
CA LEU A 49 -16.15 -11.80 13.70
C LEU A 49 -15.88 -10.95 14.94
N LYS A 50 -15.61 -11.62 16.06
CA LYS A 50 -15.14 -11.01 17.30
C LYS A 50 -13.70 -11.46 17.54
N GLY A 51 -12.84 -10.52 17.85
CA GLY A 51 -11.46 -10.85 18.20
C GLY A 51 -10.51 -9.66 18.16
N TYR A 52 -9.36 -9.85 18.79
CA TYR A 52 -8.25 -8.90 18.78
C TYR A 52 -7.24 -9.20 17.67
N ILE A 53 -7.33 -10.37 17.03
CA ILE A 53 -6.38 -10.86 16.03
C ILE A 53 -7.11 -11.03 14.69
N GLY A 54 -6.49 -10.54 13.63
CA GLY A 54 -6.99 -10.60 12.27
C GLY A 54 -7.48 -9.24 11.75
N SER A 55 -7.28 -9.00 10.46
CA SER A 55 -7.50 -7.68 9.87
C SER A 55 -8.95 -7.20 9.98
N PHE A 56 -9.95 -8.08 9.79
CA PHE A 56 -11.36 -7.72 9.93
C PHE A 56 -11.81 -7.65 11.39
N GLN A 57 -11.45 -8.64 12.21
CA GLN A 57 -11.78 -8.67 13.64
C GLN A 57 -11.29 -7.40 14.35
N PHE A 58 -10.00 -7.07 14.17
CA PHE A 58 -9.42 -5.88 14.76
C PHE A 58 -10.02 -4.58 14.18
N SER A 59 -10.31 -4.54 12.87
CA SER A 59 -10.97 -3.36 12.28
C SER A 59 -12.37 -3.15 12.87
N ILE A 60 -13.18 -4.20 12.98
CA ILE A 60 -14.51 -4.14 13.60
C ILE A 60 -14.40 -3.61 15.03
N LEU A 61 -13.44 -4.13 15.81
CA LEU A 61 -13.17 -3.63 17.17
C LEU A 61 -12.78 -2.15 17.17
N PHE A 62 -11.81 -1.75 16.35
CA PHE A 62 -11.33 -0.37 16.23
C PHE A 62 -12.47 0.60 15.87
N TYR A 63 -13.29 0.27 14.87
CA TYR A 63 -14.42 1.10 14.47
C TYR A 63 -15.55 1.10 15.50
N SER A 64 -15.72 0.02 16.26
CA SER A 64 -16.70 -0.04 17.36
C SER A 64 -16.27 0.81 18.55
N ILE A 65 -14.99 0.75 18.97
CA ILE A 65 -14.45 1.56 20.07
C ILE A 65 -14.49 3.05 19.74
N THR A 66 -14.19 3.41 18.48
CA THR A 66 -14.23 4.81 18.03
C THR A 66 -15.63 5.31 17.69
N CYS A 67 -16.66 4.47 17.85
CA CYS A 67 -18.05 4.71 17.43
C CYS A 67 -18.25 4.96 15.93
N MET A 68 -17.19 4.98 15.12
CA MET A 68 -17.25 5.22 13.67
C MET A 68 -17.90 4.06 12.90
N ARG A 69 -18.04 2.87 13.50
CA ARG A 69 -18.72 1.74 12.87
C ARG A 69 -20.17 2.04 12.50
N TRP A 70 -20.86 2.81 13.35
CA TRP A 70 -22.29 3.08 13.19
C TRP A 70 -22.58 4.41 12.46
N LEU A 71 -21.53 5.15 12.09
CA LEU A 71 -21.67 6.41 11.38
C LEU A 71 -21.82 6.17 9.87
N PRO A 72 -22.62 6.99 9.18
CA PRO A 72 -22.74 6.91 7.73
C PRO A 72 -21.41 7.32 7.06
N TYR A 73 -21.16 6.80 5.86
CA TYR A 73 -19.89 7.00 5.13
C TYR A 73 -19.45 8.48 5.03
N PRO A 74 -20.34 9.45 4.71
CA PRO A 74 -19.94 10.86 4.63
C PRO A 74 -19.38 11.41 5.94
N VAL A 75 -19.94 10.99 7.09
CA VAL A 75 -19.48 11.44 8.42
C VAL A 75 -18.14 10.83 8.77
N VAL A 76 -17.92 9.55 8.43
CA VAL A 76 -16.60 8.93 8.57
C VAL A 76 -15.56 9.61 7.69
N ALA A 77 -15.92 9.99 6.46
CA ALA A 77 -15.04 10.76 5.59
C ALA A 77 -14.66 12.12 6.18
N MET A 78 -15.63 12.82 6.78
CA MET A 78 -15.42 14.09 7.50
C MET A 78 -14.41 13.97 8.65
N ILE A 79 -14.28 12.79 9.26
CA ILE A 79 -13.34 12.54 10.38
C ILE A 79 -11.99 12.04 9.86
N GLN A 80 -12.01 10.98 9.03
CA GLN A 80 -10.80 10.27 8.62
C GLN A 80 -9.95 11.07 7.64
N TYR A 81 -10.57 11.71 6.65
CA TYR A 81 -9.81 12.39 5.61
C TYR A 81 -8.97 13.56 6.17
N PRO A 82 -9.49 14.43 7.06
CA PRO A 82 -8.66 15.43 7.72
C PRO A 82 -7.49 14.84 8.53
N ILE A 83 -7.67 13.68 9.16
CA ILE A 83 -6.58 12.96 9.86
C ILE A 83 -5.49 12.54 8.86
N LEU A 84 -5.86 11.98 7.71
CA LEU A 84 -4.91 11.60 6.65
C LEU A 84 -4.09 12.81 6.19
N ILE A 85 -4.77 13.92 5.90
CA ILE A 85 -4.13 15.16 5.44
C ILE A 85 -3.22 15.74 6.53
N TYR A 86 -3.68 15.78 7.78
CA TYR A 86 -2.88 16.23 8.92
C TYR A 86 -1.58 15.44 9.08
N ILE A 87 -1.64 14.11 8.91
CA ILE A 87 -0.46 13.25 8.95
C ILE A 87 0.51 13.61 7.81
N LEU A 88 0.02 13.76 6.59
CA LEU A 88 0.86 14.14 5.44
C LEU A 88 1.53 15.51 5.65
N LEU A 89 0.81 16.48 6.22
CA LEU A 89 1.36 17.78 6.62
C LEU A 89 2.51 17.63 7.64
N LYS A 90 2.37 16.72 8.62
CA LYS A 90 3.44 16.44 9.60
C LYS A 90 4.64 15.70 9.00
N ILE A 91 4.46 14.98 7.90
CA ILE A 91 5.59 14.42 7.15
C ILE A 91 6.37 15.57 6.51
N CYS A 92 5.81 16.29 5.54
CA CYS A 92 6.36 17.53 4.97
C CYS A 92 5.50 17.99 3.80
N VAL A 93 5.17 19.29 3.66
CA VAL A 93 4.75 19.85 2.36
C VAL A 93 6.01 20.34 1.64
N PRO A 94 6.34 19.83 0.44
CA PRO A 94 7.55 20.25 -0.25
C PRO A 94 7.43 21.72 -0.72
N PRO A 95 8.51 22.52 -0.67
CA PRO A 95 8.47 23.94 -1.02
C PRO A 95 8.10 24.23 -2.49
N ASN A 96 8.28 23.26 -3.38
CA ASN A 96 7.95 23.34 -4.80
C ASN A 96 6.71 22.49 -5.16
N PHE A 97 5.76 22.28 -4.23
CA PHE A 97 4.55 21.50 -4.46
C PHE A 97 3.61 22.13 -5.50
N ASP A 98 3.74 23.44 -5.74
CA ASP A 98 3.01 24.21 -6.74
C ASP A 98 3.46 23.93 -8.18
N LYS A 99 4.67 23.41 -8.39
CA LYS A 99 5.22 23.15 -9.72
C LYS A 99 4.70 21.83 -10.29
N ILE A 100 4.44 21.79 -11.60
CA ILE A 100 4.08 20.54 -12.30
C ILE A 100 5.32 19.67 -12.44
N ARG A 101 5.51 18.77 -11.48
CA ARG A 101 6.57 17.73 -11.46
C ARG A 101 5.91 16.37 -11.26
N ILE A 102 6.53 15.31 -11.77
CA ILE A 102 6.01 13.93 -11.68
C ILE A 102 5.60 13.59 -10.24
N ASN A 103 6.45 13.89 -9.23
CA ASN A 103 6.14 13.62 -7.82
C ASN A 103 4.89 14.36 -7.32
N ASN A 104 4.70 15.60 -7.78
CA ASN A 104 3.57 16.43 -7.37
C ASN A 104 2.29 15.97 -8.06
N VAL A 105 2.34 15.69 -9.37
CA VAL A 105 1.20 15.14 -10.12
C VAL A 105 0.74 13.81 -9.52
N LEU A 106 1.68 12.90 -9.23
CA LEU A 106 1.39 11.65 -8.51
C LEU A 106 0.68 11.93 -7.18
N MET A 107 1.13 12.94 -6.43
CA MET A 107 0.52 13.32 -5.16
C MET A 107 -0.89 13.90 -5.35
N TYR A 108 -1.12 14.71 -6.38
CA TYR A 108 -2.43 15.28 -6.67
C TYR A 108 -3.47 14.17 -6.88
N PHE A 109 -3.15 13.17 -7.71
CA PHE A 109 -4.00 11.99 -7.90
C PHE A 109 -4.16 11.16 -6.63
N SER A 110 -3.09 11.05 -5.83
CA SER A 110 -3.12 10.28 -4.59
C SER A 110 -4.10 10.84 -3.57
N PHE A 111 -4.33 12.16 -3.52
CA PHE A 111 -5.36 12.74 -2.64
C PHE A 111 -6.74 12.16 -2.90
N PHE A 112 -7.10 11.99 -4.18
CA PHE A 112 -8.38 11.41 -4.57
C PHE A 112 -8.42 9.90 -4.26
N ILE A 113 -7.33 9.17 -4.49
CA ILE A 113 -7.23 7.74 -4.13
C ILE A 113 -7.41 7.55 -2.62
N LEU A 114 -6.80 8.40 -1.78
CA LEU A 114 -7.00 8.38 -0.33
C LEU A 114 -8.46 8.68 0.05
N GLY A 115 -9.08 9.65 -0.64
CA GLY A 115 -10.49 9.99 -0.49
C GLY A 115 -11.41 8.80 -0.79
N ILE A 116 -11.14 8.10 -1.89
CA ILE A 116 -11.93 6.96 -2.34
C ILE A 116 -11.77 5.75 -1.41
N TYR A 117 -10.55 5.39 -1.01
CA TYR A 117 -10.29 4.09 -0.39
C TYR A 117 -10.12 4.11 1.15
N LEU A 118 -9.76 5.24 1.76
CA LEU A 118 -9.46 5.33 3.19
C LEU A 118 -10.41 6.26 3.97
N SER A 119 -11.39 6.88 3.31
CA SER A 119 -12.34 7.80 3.96
C SER A 119 -13.68 7.15 4.26
N MET A 120 -13.65 5.83 4.44
CA MET A 120 -14.74 4.98 4.85
C MET A 120 -14.19 3.94 5.84
N GLN A 121 -15.06 3.16 6.49
CA GLN A 121 -14.61 2.10 7.39
C GLN A 121 -13.74 1.10 6.61
N SER A 122 -12.43 1.24 6.76
CA SER A 122 -11.44 0.51 5.98
C SER A 122 -10.31 0.04 6.88
N LYS A 123 -9.89 -1.20 6.67
CA LYS A 123 -8.69 -1.77 7.30
C LYS A 123 -7.41 -1.06 6.83
N ASP A 124 -7.41 -0.45 5.64
CA ASP A 124 -6.25 0.27 5.11
C ASP A 124 -6.04 1.63 5.77
N PHE A 125 -7.08 2.23 6.35
CA PHE A 125 -6.94 3.39 7.25
C PHE A 125 -6.03 3.06 8.44
N ILE A 126 -6.22 1.89 9.05
CA ILE A 126 -5.38 1.44 10.17
C ILE A 126 -3.93 1.19 9.69
N THR A 127 -3.75 0.58 8.52
CA THR A 127 -2.43 0.42 7.88
C THR A 127 -1.76 1.77 7.64
N PHE A 128 -2.51 2.79 7.20
CA PHE A 128 -2.00 4.15 7.01
C PHE A 128 -1.50 4.75 8.32
N LEU A 129 -2.28 4.66 9.40
CA LEU A 129 -1.85 5.14 10.72
C LEU A 129 -0.58 4.41 11.20
N PHE A 130 -0.50 3.10 10.97
CA PHE A 130 0.68 2.30 11.28
C PHE A 130 1.91 2.76 10.48
N CYS A 131 1.79 2.91 9.15
CA CYS A 131 2.90 3.39 8.31
C CYS A 131 3.31 4.83 8.67
N ALA A 132 2.39 5.68 9.10
CA ALA A 132 2.70 7.01 9.60
C ALA A 132 3.55 6.97 10.89
N LEU A 133 3.25 6.03 11.80
CA LEU A 133 4.06 5.78 13.00
C LEU A 133 5.48 5.33 12.62
N LEU A 134 5.63 4.44 11.63
CA LEU A 134 6.95 4.04 11.12
C LEU A 134 7.73 5.25 10.59
N ILE A 135 7.09 6.12 9.80
CA ILE A 135 7.74 7.34 9.28
C ILE A 135 8.18 8.29 10.41
N LYS A 136 7.40 8.42 11.48
CA LYS A 136 7.78 9.22 12.65
C LYS A 136 9.10 8.73 13.26
N ILE A 137 9.32 7.40 13.31
CA ILE A 137 10.55 6.79 13.81
C ILE A 137 11.69 6.92 12.80
N ILE A 138 11.42 6.64 11.52
CA ILE A 138 12.39 6.73 10.41
C ILE A 138 12.98 8.15 10.29
N LYS A 139 12.16 9.18 10.51
CA LYS A 139 12.62 10.59 10.45
C LYS A 139 13.60 10.97 11.57
N ARG A 140 13.67 10.22 12.66
CA ARG A 140 14.60 10.50 13.77
C ARG A 140 16.03 10.19 13.32
N LYS A 141 16.89 11.21 13.33
CA LYS A 141 18.30 11.09 12.94
C LYS A 141 19.16 10.46 14.04
N HIS A 142 18.79 10.62 15.30
CA HIS A 142 19.52 10.07 16.45
C HIS A 142 19.13 8.61 16.74
N HIS A 143 20.06 7.84 17.32
CA HIS A 143 19.89 6.44 17.74
C HIS A 143 19.40 5.51 16.62
N ILE A 144 20.19 5.40 15.54
CA ILE A 144 19.88 4.59 14.35
C ILE A 144 19.48 3.15 14.71
N ILE A 145 20.30 2.45 15.49
CA ILE A 145 20.06 1.05 15.85
C ILE A 145 18.76 0.89 16.64
N ARG A 146 18.53 1.72 17.66
CA ARG A 146 17.29 1.73 18.45
C ARG A 146 16.06 1.93 17.56
N ASN A 147 16.12 2.86 16.62
CA ASN A 147 15.00 3.13 15.73
C ASN A 147 14.71 1.94 14.80
N ARG A 148 15.74 1.23 14.31
CA ARG A 148 15.58 0.01 13.52
C ARG A 148 14.95 -1.12 14.34
N ILE A 149 15.40 -1.32 15.58
CA ILE A 149 14.80 -2.31 16.50
C ILE A 149 13.32 -1.99 16.73
N LEU A 150 12.98 -0.72 17.00
CA LEU A 150 11.58 -0.30 17.16
C LEU A 150 10.74 -0.54 15.90
N ILE A 151 11.29 -0.28 14.71
CA ILE A 151 10.61 -0.58 13.43
C ILE A 151 10.33 -2.08 13.32
N CYS A 152 11.33 -2.93 13.61
CA CYS A 152 11.14 -4.39 13.58
C CYS A 152 10.08 -4.85 14.59
N ILE A 153 10.12 -4.37 15.84
CA ILE A 153 9.13 -4.71 16.87
C ILE A 153 7.73 -4.29 16.41
N LEU A 154 7.57 -3.08 15.87
CA LEU A 154 6.29 -2.60 15.37
C LEU A 154 5.78 -3.45 14.21
N LEU A 155 6.64 -3.87 13.28
CA LEU A 155 6.27 -4.76 12.19
C LEU A 155 5.86 -6.16 12.70
N ILE A 156 6.55 -6.71 13.70
CA ILE A 156 6.17 -7.98 14.34
C ILE A 156 4.80 -7.86 15.00
N LEU A 157 4.59 -6.84 15.83
CA LEU A 157 3.32 -6.62 16.52
C LEU A 157 2.17 -6.42 15.53
N PHE A 158 2.38 -5.60 14.49
CA PHE A 158 1.38 -5.38 13.46
C PHE A 158 1.07 -6.65 12.67
N SER A 159 2.08 -7.48 12.44
CA SER A 159 1.91 -8.74 11.73
C SER A 159 1.14 -9.78 12.55
N LEU A 160 1.45 -9.91 13.84
CA LEU A 160 0.76 -10.82 14.77
C LEU A 160 -0.70 -10.43 14.99
N VAL A 161 -0.98 -9.14 15.11
CA VAL A 161 -2.31 -8.64 15.51
C VAL A 161 -3.19 -8.39 14.29
N PHE A 162 -2.66 -7.81 13.22
CA PHE A 162 -3.48 -7.23 12.15
C PHE A 162 -3.30 -7.90 10.79
N ARG A 163 -2.07 -7.97 10.27
CA ARG A 163 -1.79 -8.42 8.90
C ARG A 163 -0.56 -9.33 8.84
N THR A 164 -0.79 -10.63 8.87
CA THR A 164 0.24 -11.68 8.92
C THR A 164 1.31 -11.60 7.82
N TYR A 165 0.97 -11.11 6.62
CA TYR A 165 1.95 -10.96 5.53
C TYR A 165 3.02 -9.89 5.82
N TYR A 166 2.84 -9.02 6.82
CA TYR A 166 3.88 -8.08 7.26
C TYR A 166 5.08 -8.78 7.88
N PHE A 167 4.98 -10.05 8.29
CA PHE A 167 6.14 -10.89 8.61
C PHE A 167 7.06 -11.05 7.41
N ILE A 168 6.50 -11.34 6.24
CA ILE A 168 7.28 -11.49 5.00
C ILE A 168 7.90 -10.15 4.62
N VAL A 169 7.14 -9.04 4.75
CA VAL A 169 7.66 -7.67 4.53
C VAL A 169 8.86 -7.38 5.44
N LEU A 170 8.78 -7.74 6.73
CA LEU A 170 9.88 -7.57 7.69
C LEU A 170 11.10 -8.41 7.31
N ILE A 171 10.92 -9.72 7.06
CA ILE A 171 12.02 -10.63 6.75
C ILE A 171 12.75 -10.16 5.48
N LEU A 172 12.00 -9.80 4.44
CA LEU A 172 12.58 -9.26 3.21
C LEU A 172 13.24 -7.90 3.42
N SER A 173 12.70 -7.05 4.30
CA SER A 173 13.33 -5.76 4.62
C SER A 173 14.68 -5.95 5.32
N ILE A 174 14.76 -6.94 6.22
CA ILE A 174 16.02 -7.35 6.86
C ILE A 174 16.99 -7.91 5.80
N LEU A 175 16.51 -8.78 4.91
CA LEU A 175 17.31 -9.31 3.79
C LEU A 175 17.87 -8.17 2.94
N PHE A 176 17.06 -7.19 2.53
CA PHE A 176 17.50 -6.02 1.77
C PHE A 176 18.56 -5.21 2.54
N SER A 177 18.37 -5.04 3.85
CA SER A 177 19.37 -4.37 4.70
C SER A 177 20.68 -5.15 4.76
N ILE A 178 20.65 -6.48 4.82
CA ILE A 178 21.85 -7.33 4.84
C ILE A 178 22.55 -7.28 3.47
N LEU A 179 21.82 -7.46 2.38
CA LEU A 179 22.38 -7.42 1.02
C LEU A 179 23.03 -6.06 0.71
N HIS A 180 22.41 -4.95 1.14
CA HIS A 180 23.04 -3.64 1.01
C HIS A 180 24.32 -3.52 1.87
N LYS A 181 24.33 -4.06 3.10
CA LYS A 181 25.58 -4.11 3.91
C LYS A 181 26.68 -4.95 3.25
N LEU A 182 26.31 -5.99 2.50
CA LEU A 182 27.21 -6.79 1.66
C LEU A 182 27.59 -6.07 0.35
N LYS A 183 27.32 -4.77 0.22
CA LYS A 183 27.63 -3.91 -0.93
C LYS A 183 26.88 -4.28 -2.22
N ILE A 184 25.77 -5.01 -2.13
CA ILE A 184 24.85 -5.24 -3.26
C ILE A 184 24.00 -3.98 -3.44
N ASN A 185 24.59 -2.97 -4.09
CA ASN A 185 23.98 -1.64 -4.27
C ASN A 185 23.15 -1.53 -5.56
N ASN A 186 22.62 -2.66 -6.03
CA ASN A 186 21.83 -2.74 -7.25
C ASN A 186 20.38 -3.13 -6.92
N ILE A 187 19.44 -2.23 -7.22
CA ILE A 187 18.00 -2.47 -7.02
C ILE A 187 17.49 -3.71 -7.77
N TYR A 188 18.01 -3.98 -8.98
CA TYR A 188 17.61 -5.16 -9.75
C TYR A 188 18.00 -6.44 -9.01
N ALA A 189 19.19 -6.48 -8.43
CA ALA A 189 19.65 -7.60 -7.63
C ALA A 189 18.81 -7.76 -6.35
N LEU A 190 18.52 -6.66 -5.64
CA LEU A 190 17.65 -6.72 -4.45
C LEU A 190 16.26 -7.28 -4.76
N ILE A 191 15.62 -6.82 -5.84
CA ILE A 191 14.31 -7.33 -6.26
C ILE A 191 14.40 -8.80 -6.65
N LEU A 192 15.43 -9.20 -7.41
CA LEU A 192 15.65 -10.58 -7.80
C LEU A 192 15.82 -11.51 -6.58
N TYR A 193 16.69 -11.12 -5.63
CA TYR A 193 16.87 -11.88 -4.39
C TYR A 193 15.58 -11.93 -3.56
N GLY A 194 14.82 -10.83 -3.50
CA GLY A 194 13.53 -10.81 -2.82
C GLY A 194 12.51 -11.76 -3.45
N LEU A 195 12.41 -11.79 -4.78
CA LEU A 195 11.52 -12.70 -5.51
C LEU A 195 11.94 -14.16 -5.34
N LEU A 196 13.23 -14.47 -5.49
CA LEU A 196 13.76 -15.82 -5.26
C LEU A 196 13.46 -16.29 -3.83
N PHE A 197 13.62 -15.40 -2.85
CA PHE A 197 13.34 -15.73 -1.45
C PHE A 197 11.85 -16.01 -1.21
N ILE A 198 10.93 -15.24 -1.81
CA ILE A 198 9.49 -15.55 -1.73
C ILE A 198 9.16 -16.88 -2.41
N ILE A 199 9.75 -17.16 -3.58
CA ILE A 199 9.54 -18.45 -4.27
C ILE A 199 9.96 -19.60 -3.33
N ILE A 200 11.14 -19.50 -2.71
CA ILE A 200 11.60 -20.51 -1.75
C ILE A 200 10.63 -20.65 -0.58
N ILE A 201 10.15 -19.54 0.00
CA ILE A 201 9.15 -19.57 1.08
C ILE A 201 7.87 -20.28 0.63
N SER A 202 7.34 -19.95 -0.55
CA SER A 202 6.09 -20.51 -1.04
C SER A 202 6.23 -22.01 -1.36
N LEU A 203 7.35 -22.41 -1.98
CA LEU A 203 7.65 -23.82 -2.22
C LEU A 203 7.79 -24.60 -0.91
N THR A 204 8.50 -24.04 0.08
CA THR A 204 8.61 -24.64 1.41
C THR A 204 7.22 -24.80 2.04
N TYR A 205 6.36 -23.79 1.93
CA TYR A 205 5.00 -23.84 2.44
C TYR A 205 4.16 -24.92 1.74
N GLY A 206 4.26 -25.06 0.41
CA GLY A 206 3.56 -26.09 -0.36
C GLY A 206 4.00 -27.52 -0.05
N VAL A 207 5.23 -27.71 0.44
CA VAL A 207 5.71 -29.02 0.92
C VAL A 207 5.13 -29.35 2.29
N PHE A 208 4.99 -28.35 3.18
CA PHE A 208 4.48 -28.57 4.54
C PHE A 208 2.95 -28.47 4.68
N LYS A 209 2.27 -27.85 3.71
CA LYS A 209 0.81 -27.67 3.70
C LYS A 209 0.29 -27.95 2.29
N ASP A 210 -0.87 -28.60 2.21
CA ASP A 210 -1.50 -28.93 0.92
C ASP A 210 -1.87 -27.67 0.14
N GLY A 211 -1.01 -27.24 -0.79
CA GLY A 211 -1.21 -26.08 -1.68
C GLY A 211 -0.28 -24.89 -1.42
N TYR A 212 0.12 -24.22 -2.50
CA TYR A 212 1.07 -23.11 -2.49
C TYR A 212 0.45 -21.78 -2.05
N MET A 213 1.29 -20.78 -1.72
CA MET A 213 0.79 -19.51 -1.22
C MET A 213 0.03 -18.70 -2.27
N SER A 214 0.48 -18.64 -3.52
CA SER A 214 -0.24 -17.86 -4.54
C SER A 214 -1.58 -18.49 -4.90
N ASP A 215 -1.67 -19.82 -4.84
CA ASP A 215 -2.88 -20.59 -5.09
C ASP A 215 -4.02 -20.23 -4.11
N LYS A 216 -3.74 -20.38 -2.80
CA LYS A 216 -4.72 -20.13 -1.72
C LYS A 216 -5.13 -18.68 -1.56
N ASN A 217 -4.30 -17.73 -2.01
CA ASN A 217 -4.57 -16.32 -1.82
C ASN A 217 -5.13 -15.65 -3.07
N ARG A 218 -4.70 -16.06 -4.27
CA ARG A 218 -5.11 -15.42 -5.52
C ARG A 218 -6.02 -16.30 -6.34
N THR A 219 -5.63 -17.53 -6.63
CA THR A 219 -6.36 -18.42 -7.55
C THR A 219 -7.72 -18.78 -6.95
N GLU A 220 -7.75 -19.23 -5.70
CA GLU A 220 -8.98 -19.61 -5.00
C GLU A 220 -9.95 -18.42 -4.84
N LEU A 221 -9.45 -17.22 -4.52
CA LEU A 221 -10.28 -16.02 -4.43
C LEU A 221 -10.81 -15.57 -5.78
N ASN A 222 -10.04 -15.75 -6.86
CA ASN A 222 -10.49 -15.40 -8.20
C ASN A 222 -11.53 -16.41 -8.70
N GLU A 223 -11.32 -17.71 -8.47
CA GLU A 223 -12.28 -18.78 -8.83
C GLU A 223 -13.62 -18.58 -8.11
N ALA A 224 -13.61 -18.33 -6.79
CA ALA A 224 -14.83 -18.03 -6.04
C ALA A 224 -15.58 -16.77 -6.56
N ARG A 225 -14.89 -15.84 -7.22
CA ARG A 225 -15.49 -14.64 -7.85
C ARG A 225 -16.00 -14.90 -9.28
N PHE A 226 -15.42 -15.86 -10.00
CA PHE A 226 -15.86 -16.21 -11.36
C PHE A 226 -17.15 -17.05 -11.36
N ASP A 227 -17.40 -17.78 -10.27
CA ASP A 227 -18.61 -18.59 -10.10
C ASP A 227 -19.86 -17.75 -9.74
N ASP A 228 -19.71 -16.49 -9.30
CA ASP A 228 -20.83 -15.60 -9.04
C ASP A 228 -21.21 -14.79 -10.32
N PRO A 229 -22.37 -15.05 -10.93
CA PRO A 229 -22.80 -14.37 -12.15
C PRO A 229 -22.98 -12.85 -11.99
N ASN A 230 -23.15 -12.34 -10.76
CA ASN A 230 -23.24 -10.90 -10.48
C ASN A 230 -21.87 -10.20 -10.42
N ILE A 231 -20.78 -10.95 -10.21
CA ILE A 231 -19.40 -10.45 -10.01
C ILE A 231 -18.57 -10.54 -11.31
N LYS A 232 -19.07 -11.21 -12.35
CA LYS A 232 -18.38 -11.41 -13.63
C LYS A 232 -17.91 -10.11 -14.32
N GLN A 233 -18.61 -8.98 -14.11
CA GLN A 233 -18.16 -7.65 -14.57
C GLN A 233 -17.03 -7.04 -13.71
N GLU A 234 -16.91 -7.43 -12.44
CA GLU A 234 -15.87 -6.99 -11.51
C GLU A 234 -14.53 -7.70 -11.76
N SER A 235 -14.56 -8.88 -12.39
CA SER A 235 -13.38 -9.69 -12.72
C SER A 235 -12.55 -9.16 -13.91
N LYS A 236 -12.94 -8.05 -14.55
CA LYS A 236 -12.19 -7.46 -15.69
C LYS A 236 -10.77 -7.00 -15.35
N SER A 237 -10.48 -6.78 -14.05
CA SER A 237 -9.14 -6.42 -13.56
C SER A 237 -8.48 -7.53 -12.74
N ALA A 238 -9.03 -8.75 -12.76
CA ALA A 238 -8.47 -9.89 -12.04
C ALA A 238 -7.11 -10.27 -12.63
N ILE A 239 -6.18 -10.62 -11.76
CA ILE A 239 -4.84 -11.08 -12.11
C ILE A 239 -4.89 -12.61 -12.18
N VAL A 240 -5.09 -13.13 -13.40
CA VAL A 240 -5.12 -14.57 -13.65
C VAL A 240 -3.68 -15.06 -13.87
N PRO A 241 -3.21 -16.08 -13.13
CA PRO A 241 -1.88 -16.64 -13.33
C PRO A 241 -1.77 -17.27 -14.72
N PRO A 242 -0.61 -17.19 -15.40
CA PRO A 242 -0.44 -17.73 -16.74
C PRO A 242 -0.34 -19.27 -16.77
N LEU A 243 -0.12 -19.89 -15.62
CA LEU A 243 -0.02 -21.35 -15.44
C LEU A 243 -0.76 -21.78 -14.17
N PRO A 244 -1.23 -23.04 -14.10
CA PRO A 244 -1.83 -23.60 -12.90
C PRO A 244 -0.87 -23.52 -11.69
N THR A 245 -1.37 -22.99 -10.58
CA THR A 245 -0.60 -22.73 -9.35
C THR A 245 -0.40 -23.95 -8.46
N ASN A 246 -0.94 -25.10 -8.84
CA ASN A 246 -0.80 -26.38 -8.14
C ASN A 246 0.55 -27.09 -8.38
N THR A 247 1.44 -26.52 -9.20
CA THR A 247 2.78 -27.07 -9.47
C THR A 247 3.86 -26.11 -9.00
N TRP A 248 5.05 -26.62 -8.67
CA TRP A 248 6.16 -25.79 -8.15
C TRP A 248 6.60 -24.71 -9.15
N TYR A 249 6.62 -25.03 -10.45
CA TYR A 249 6.99 -24.09 -11.52
C TYR A 249 5.86 -23.11 -11.80
N GLY A 250 4.60 -23.57 -11.74
CA GLY A 250 3.43 -22.72 -11.85
C GLY A 250 3.37 -21.68 -10.74
N GLU A 251 3.65 -22.07 -9.49
CA GLU A 251 3.79 -21.15 -8.35
C GLU A 251 4.91 -20.13 -8.57
N ALA A 252 6.09 -20.57 -8.98
CA ALA A 252 7.22 -19.67 -9.21
C ALA A 252 6.90 -18.63 -10.30
N ILE A 253 6.32 -19.06 -11.42
CA ILE A 253 5.91 -18.19 -12.52
C ILE A 253 4.76 -17.28 -12.08
N SER A 254 3.82 -17.79 -11.29
CA SER A 254 2.70 -17.05 -10.70
C SER A 254 3.17 -15.88 -9.83
N ILE A 255 4.21 -16.09 -9.01
CA ILE A 255 4.83 -15.05 -8.17
C ILE A 255 5.50 -13.98 -9.04
N LEU A 256 6.31 -14.39 -10.01
CA LEU A 256 7.00 -13.46 -10.93
C LEU A 256 5.99 -12.62 -11.72
N TYR A 257 5.00 -13.29 -12.31
CA TYR A 257 3.92 -12.64 -13.06
C TYR A 257 3.13 -11.68 -12.17
N GLY A 258 2.78 -12.11 -10.95
CA GLY A 258 2.07 -11.29 -9.98
C GLY A 258 2.82 -10.01 -9.65
N PHE A 259 4.11 -10.09 -9.36
CA PHE A 259 4.95 -8.92 -9.13
C PHE A 259 4.95 -7.95 -10.32
N VAL A 260 5.07 -8.47 -11.54
CA VAL A 260 5.06 -7.64 -12.76
C VAL A 260 3.71 -6.97 -12.94
N VAL A 261 2.60 -7.69 -12.93
CA VAL A 261 1.26 -7.13 -13.20
C VAL A 261 0.82 -6.13 -12.14
N VAL A 262 1.11 -6.39 -10.86
CA VAL A 262 0.78 -5.51 -9.73
C VAL A 262 1.53 -4.18 -9.75
N ASN A 263 2.67 -4.10 -10.43
CA ASN A 263 3.50 -2.89 -10.47
C ASN A 263 3.55 -2.24 -11.87
N ILE A 264 3.37 -3.05 -12.91
CA ILE A 264 3.42 -2.69 -14.33
C ILE A 264 2.17 -3.31 -15.00
N PRO A 265 0.99 -2.70 -14.81
CA PRO A 265 -0.29 -3.27 -15.27
C PRO A 265 -0.51 -3.07 -16.77
N ILE A 266 0.33 -3.67 -17.62
CA ILE A 266 0.31 -3.45 -19.09
C ILE A 266 -1.03 -3.88 -19.68
N ASN A 267 -1.54 -5.05 -19.27
CA ASN A 267 -2.80 -5.61 -19.76
C ASN A 267 -4.01 -4.69 -19.49
N SER A 268 -3.91 -3.82 -18.50
CA SER A 268 -4.98 -2.92 -18.08
C SER A 268 -5.10 -1.68 -18.96
N PHE A 269 -4.04 -1.33 -19.69
CA PHE A 269 -4.12 -0.30 -20.73
C PHE A 269 -4.99 -0.72 -21.91
N LEU A 270 -5.19 -2.03 -22.11
CA LEU A 270 -6.11 -2.56 -23.12
C LEU A 270 -7.57 -2.54 -22.65
N SER A 271 -7.84 -2.10 -21.41
CA SER A 271 -9.21 -1.96 -20.93
C SER A 271 -9.89 -0.72 -21.53
N PHE A 272 -11.16 -0.83 -21.89
CA PHE A 272 -11.97 0.30 -22.37
C PHE A 272 -12.51 1.20 -21.23
N SER A 273 -12.07 1.01 -19.98
CA SER A 273 -12.53 1.80 -18.84
C SER A 273 -11.55 2.94 -18.56
N PRO A 274 -11.95 4.23 -18.72
CA PRO A 274 -11.07 5.37 -18.46
C PRO A 274 -10.50 5.38 -17.04
N GLN A 275 -11.27 4.91 -16.06
CA GLN A 275 -10.82 4.81 -14.68
C GLN A 275 -9.69 3.80 -14.50
N VAL A 276 -9.80 2.63 -15.12
CA VAL A 276 -8.77 1.56 -15.03
C VAL A 276 -7.48 2.03 -15.71
N ILE A 277 -7.59 2.71 -16.85
CA ILE A 277 -6.44 3.31 -17.52
C ILE A 277 -5.76 4.35 -16.62
N MET A 278 -6.52 5.29 -16.04
CA MET A 278 -5.97 6.33 -15.17
C MET A 278 -5.24 5.74 -13.95
N PHE A 279 -5.83 4.74 -13.32
CA PHE A 279 -5.23 3.99 -12.22
C PHE A 279 -3.97 3.22 -12.63
N SER A 280 -3.95 2.66 -13.84
CA SER A 280 -2.78 1.97 -14.40
C SER A 280 -1.63 2.93 -14.68
N ILE A 281 -1.92 4.10 -15.26
CA ILE A 281 -0.95 5.18 -15.48
C ILE A 281 -0.36 5.63 -14.13
N TRP A 282 -1.22 5.88 -13.14
CA TRP A 282 -0.80 6.29 -11.81
C TRP A 282 0.11 5.24 -11.16
N GLN A 283 -0.28 3.96 -11.19
CA GLN A 283 0.48 2.86 -10.61
C GLN A 283 1.85 2.69 -11.28
N LEU A 284 1.89 2.69 -12.61
CA LEU A 284 3.14 2.58 -13.37
C LEU A 284 4.07 3.75 -13.09
N THR A 285 3.55 4.98 -13.15
CA THR A 285 4.33 6.20 -12.92
C THR A 285 4.86 6.24 -11.48
N LEU A 286 4.05 5.80 -10.51
CA LEU A 286 4.45 5.68 -9.12
C LEU A 286 5.61 4.69 -8.96
N PHE A 287 5.45 3.48 -9.49
CA PHE A 287 6.45 2.43 -9.38
C PHE A 287 7.78 2.85 -10.01
N VAL A 288 7.77 3.37 -11.25
CA VAL A 288 8.97 3.82 -11.96
C VAL A 288 9.68 4.94 -11.19
N ASN A 289 8.94 5.91 -10.67
CA ASN A 289 9.53 7.02 -9.93
C ASN A 289 10.17 6.57 -8.61
N LEU A 290 9.48 5.72 -7.84
CA LEU A 290 10.03 5.12 -6.62
C LEU A 290 11.26 4.26 -6.93
N PHE A 291 11.26 3.53 -8.05
CA PHE A 291 12.36 2.68 -8.50
C PHE A 291 13.61 3.50 -8.80
N ILE A 292 13.46 4.59 -9.56
CA ILE A 292 14.57 5.50 -9.89
C ILE A 292 15.13 6.12 -8.60
N LYS A 293 14.27 6.58 -7.69
CA LYS A 293 14.70 7.13 -6.40
C LYS A 293 15.46 6.11 -5.56
N PHE A 294 14.99 4.88 -5.50
CA PHE A 294 15.68 3.83 -4.73
C PHE A 294 17.02 3.46 -5.36
N LYS A 295 17.07 3.31 -6.70
CA LYS A 295 18.31 3.11 -7.46
C LYS A 295 19.34 4.20 -7.17
N ASN A 296 18.91 5.47 -7.21
CA ASN A 296 19.79 6.60 -6.94
C ASN A 296 20.24 6.62 -5.47
N LYS A 297 19.35 6.27 -4.54
CA LYS A 297 19.68 6.18 -3.11
C LYS A 297 20.72 5.10 -2.80
N LEU A 298 20.64 3.93 -3.45
CA LEU A 298 21.63 2.86 -3.31
C LEU A 298 22.99 3.26 -3.90
N LYS A 299 23.01 3.93 -5.06
CA LYS A 299 24.24 4.41 -5.69
C LYS A 299 24.95 5.52 -4.92
N ALA A 300 24.19 6.38 -4.24
CA ALA A 300 24.74 7.55 -3.56
C ALA A 300 25.67 7.23 -2.38
N ASN A 301 25.82 5.96 -1.97
CA ASN A 301 26.76 5.39 -0.98
C ASN A 301 26.86 6.13 0.38
N ASN A 302 25.99 7.11 0.61
CA ASN A 302 26.02 7.98 1.77
C ASN A 302 25.39 7.26 2.95
N GLN A 303 26.23 7.05 3.97
CA GLN A 303 25.95 6.64 5.35
C GLN A 303 24.58 6.00 5.60
N GLU A 304 24.60 4.76 6.04
CA GLU A 304 23.41 3.96 6.35
C GLU A 304 22.48 4.68 7.33
N ASN A 305 21.44 5.35 6.81
CA ASN A 305 20.49 6.11 7.60
C ASN A 305 19.16 5.36 7.71
N ASN A 306 18.31 5.83 8.62
CA ASN A 306 16.98 5.24 8.80
C ASN A 306 16.09 5.38 7.57
N TYR A 307 16.39 6.27 6.62
CA TYR A 307 15.55 6.48 5.44
C TYR A 307 15.64 5.31 4.46
N ASN A 308 16.75 4.54 4.48
CA ASN A 308 16.87 3.31 3.72
C ASN A 308 15.74 2.32 4.07
N TRP A 309 15.31 2.30 5.33
CA TRP A 309 14.22 1.42 5.77
C TRP A 309 12.86 1.79 5.17
N ALA A 310 12.62 3.06 4.84
CA ALA A 310 11.40 3.42 4.12
C ALA A 310 11.38 2.74 2.74
N PHE A 311 12.51 2.74 2.04
CA PHE A 311 12.66 2.06 0.75
C PHE A 311 12.55 0.55 0.88
N TYR A 312 13.23 -0.06 1.84
CA TYR A 312 13.17 -1.52 2.05
C TYR A 312 11.74 -1.97 2.31
N ILE A 313 11.04 -1.34 3.25
CA ILE A 313 9.66 -1.70 3.59
C ILE A 313 8.74 -1.50 2.38
N THR A 314 8.88 -0.40 1.65
CA THR A 314 8.02 -0.12 0.48
C THR A 314 8.23 -1.12 -0.66
N PHE A 315 9.47 -1.42 -1.03
CA PHE A 315 9.75 -2.35 -2.13
C PHE A 315 9.47 -3.79 -1.77
N THR A 316 9.74 -4.20 -0.53
CA THR A 316 9.39 -5.54 -0.06
C THR A 316 7.89 -5.71 0.07
N PHE A 317 7.16 -4.66 0.45
CA PHE A 317 5.71 -4.63 0.33
C PHE A 317 5.26 -4.82 -1.11
N PHE A 318 5.87 -4.17 -2.12
CA PHE A 318 5.51 -4.39 -3.53
C PHE A 318 5.78 -5.83 -4.03
N ILE A 319 6.83 -6.48 -3.53
CA ILE A 319 7.12 -7.89 -3.84
C ILE A 319 6.05 -8.79 -3.20
N VAL A 320 5.79 -8.60 -1.90
CA VAL A 320 4.74 -9.34 -1.17
C VAL A 320 3.36 -9.11 -1.78
N GLN A 321 3.09 -7.89 -2.24
CA GLN A 321 1.85 -7.55 -2.91
C GLN A 321 1.64 -8.38 -4.18
N GLY A 322 2.71 -8.66 -4.94
CA GLY A 322 2.65 -9.54 -6.11
C GLY A 322 2.18 -10.97 -5.81
N LEU A 323 2.40 -11.46 -4.58
CA LEU A 323 2.00 -12.80 -4.15
C LEU A 323 0.50 -12.86 -3.77
N PHE A 324 -0.03 -11.80 -3.15
CA PHE A 324 -1.35 -11.85 -2.50
C PHE A 324 -2.47 -11.12 -3.26
N GLU A 325 -2.18 -10.18 -4.17
CA GLU A 325 -3.26 -9.38 -4.76
C GLU A 325 -4.04 -10.14 -5.83
N PRO A 326 -5.37 -10.20 -5.70
CA PRO A 326 -6.24 -10.81 -6.71
C PRO A 326 -6.53 -9.88 -7.89
N ASP A 327 -6.53 -8.56 -7.67
CA ASP A 327 -6.91 -7.56 -8.67
C ASP A 327 -6.22 -6.20 -8.46
N LEU A 328 -6.30 -5.35 -9.48
CA LEU A 328 -5.65 -4.03 -9.48
C LEU A 328 -6.31 -3.01 -8.55
N GLY A 329 -7.62 -3.10 -8.34
CA GLY A 329 -8.34 -2.22 -7.44
C GLY A 329 -7.92 -2.45 -5.99
N SER A 330 -7.83 -3.72 -5.58
CA SER A 330 -7.25 -4.15 -4.31
C SER A 330 -5.79 -3.69 -4.18
N SER A 331 -5.01 -3.83 -5.26
CA SER A 331 -3.62 -3.39 -5.27
C SER A 331 -3.45 -1.90 -4.97
N ILE A 332 -4.27 -1.05 -5.59
CA ILE A 332 -4.21 0.41 -5.38
C ILE A 332 -4.67 0.76 -3.97
N ARG A 333 -5.74 0.12 -3.47
CA ARG A 333 -6.24 0.30 -2.10
C ARG A 333 -5.16 0.00 -1.06
N HIS A 334 -4.47 -1.12 -1.20
CA HIS A 334 -3.40 -1.50 -0.29
C HIS A 334 -2.17 -0.58 -0.41
N LYS A 335 -1.82 -0.10 -1.62
CA LYS A 335 -0.80 0.96 -1.79
C LYS A 335 -1.21 2.28 -1.11
N ALA A 336 -2.50 2.61 -1.14
CA ALA A 336 -3.04 3.76 -0.43
C ALA A 336 -2.93 3.58 1.10
N GLY A 337 -3.04 2.34 1.61
CA GLY A 337 -2.73 1.98 2.99
C GLY A 337 -1.27 2.26 3.39
N ILE A 338 -0.28 1.98 2.55
CA ILE A 338 1.13 2.27 2.86
C ILE A 338 1.58 3.68 2.42
N PHE A 339 0.65 4.54 2.03
CA PHE A 339 0.95 5.83 1.42
C PHE A 339 1.85 6.77 2.23
N PRO A 340 1.88 6.78 3.58
CA PRO A 340 2.85 7.60 4.32
C PRO A 340 4.31 7.28 3.98
N LEU A 341 4.63 6.00 3.74
CA LEU A 341 5.97 5.58 3.31
C LEU A 341 6.27 6.09 1.89
N ILE A 342 5.31 5.91 0.98
CA ILE A 342 5.39 6.39 -0.40
C ILE A 342 5.59 7.90 -0.43
N TYR A 343 4.75 8.65 0.29
CA TYR A 343 4.81 10.11 0.38
C TYR A 343 6.16 10.60 0.88
N PHE A 344 6.68 9.97 1.94
CA PHE A 344 8.01 10.29 2.45
C PHE A 344 9.09 10.07 1.39
N ILE A 345 9.06 8.96 0.65
CA ILE A 345 10.02 8.66 -0.42
C ILE A 345 9.89 9.61 -1.61
N LEU A 346 8.68 10.06 -1.97
CA LEU A 346 8.51 11.01 -3.06
C LEU A 346 9.21 12.35 -2.78
N PHE A 347 9.37 12.71 -1.50
CA PHE A 347 9.85 14.03 -1.08
C PHE A 347 11.07 14.04 -0.14
N TYR A 348 11.72 12.90 0.14
CA TYR A 348 12.84 12.83 1.11
C TYR A 348 14.08 13.65 0.72
N ASP A 349 14.28 13.88 -0.58
CA ASP A 349 15.41 14.57 -1.19
C ASP A 349 15.16 16.06 -1.42
N VAL A 350 13.93 16.52 -1.18
CA VAL A 350 13.60 17.93 -1.30
C VAL A 350 14.19 18.68 -0.11
N LYS A 351 15.26 19.44 -0.35
CA LYS A 351 15.82 20.37 0.65
C LYS A 351 14.71 21.31 1.11
N LYS A 352 14.54 21.40 2.43
CA LYS A 352 13.63 22.35 3.06
C LYS A 352 14.16 23.77 2.93
#